data_AF-A0A5M9JZZ7-F1
#
_entry.id   AF-A0A5M9JZZ7-F1
#
_cell.length_a   1.000
_cell.length_b   1.000
_cell.length_c   1.000
_cell.angle_alpha   90.00
_cell.angle_beta   90.00
_cell.angle_gamma   90.00
#
_symmetry.space_group_name_H-M   'P 1'
#
loop_
_entity.id
_entity.type
_entity.pdbx_description
1 polymer ?
#
loop_
_entity_poly.entity_id
_entity_poly.type
_entity_poly.pdbx_seq_one_letter_code
_entity_poly.pdbx_strand_id
1 'polypeptide(L)'
;MASFIKPSMLRQTCLAASKRNFSTKVSSSFPAINKSAGRSAFVRDALPGSMRVAAFHASGRQSILPPLPREFSAIDCILFLVANNITEHIDGTSNDAAPVPKPSPSHGSYHWTFERLIAVGIIPLTVAPFVSGSLNPATDALLCAAILIHSHIGFESCIIDYIPQKRLPKTRTLFWWGLRGATVLVGVGLYEFETNDVGVTEGIKRIWRA
;
A
#
# COMPACT_ATOMS: atom_id res chain seq x y z
N MET A 1 50.47 6.24 26.84
CA MET A 1 51.40 5.97 25.72
C MET A 1 50.60 5.15 24.71
N ALA A 2 49.89 5.79 23.77
CA ALA A 2 50.26 5.98 22.34
C ALA A 2 50.51 4.62 21.62
N SER A 3 49.90 4.23 20.50
CA SER A 3 49.35 4.89 19.30
C SER A 3 48.29 3.97 18.63
N PHE A 4 47.14 4.39 18.07
CA PHE A 4 46.87 5.14 16.82
C PHE A 4 47.64 4.69 15.56
N ILE A 5 46.97 3.95 14.66
CA ILE A 5 47.30 3.90 13.23
C ILE A 5 46.00 4.18 12.43
N LYS A 6 46.01 5.30 11.72
CA LYS A 6 45.08 5.70 10.65
C LYS A 6 45.54 5.08 9.33
N PRO A 7 44.65 5.04 8.32
CA PRO A 7 45.04 5.64 7.05
C PRO A 7 44.07 6.75 6.66
N SER A 8 44.60 7.98 6.66
CA SER A 8 44.09 9.10 5.89
C SER A 8 44.67 9.05 4.48
N MET A 9 43.82 9.31 3.48
CA MET A 9 44.05 10.15 2.28
C MET A 9 43.41 9.53 1.04
N LEU A 10 42.20 9.99 0.70
CA LEU A 10 41.91 10.62 -0.59
C LEU A 10 40.51 11.26 -0.55
N ARG A 11 40.51 12.52 -0.12
CA ARG A 11 39.41 13.46 -0.28
C ARG A 11 39.83 14.42 -1.39
N GLN A 12 39.23 14.32 -2.57
CA GLN A 12 38.81 15.52 -3.33
C GLN A 12 37.97 15.18 -4.56
N THR A 13 36.81 15.86 -4.61
CA THR A 13 36.08 16.37 -5.78
C THR A 13 35.44 15.33 -6.70
N CYS A 14 34.13 15.36 -6.96
CA CYS A 14 33.44 16.52 -7.52
C CYS A 14 31.91 16.40 -7.31
N LEU A 15 31.31 17.53 -6.94
CA LEU A 15 29.88 17.79 -6.94
C LEU A 15 29.37 17.73 -8.38
N ALA A 16 28.63 16.68 -8.74
CA ALA A 16 27.80 16.66 -9.95
C ALA A 16 26.34 16.81 -9.54
N ALA A 17 25.94 18.07 -9.32
CA ALA A 17 24.55 18.47 -9.22
C ALA A 17 23.84 18.17 -10.55
N SER A 18 22.96 17.17 -10.56
CA SER A 18 22.09 16.88 -11.69
C SER A 18 21.04 17.99 -11.82
N LYS A 19 21.34 18.99 -12.65
CA LYS A 19 20.36 19.97 -13.13
C LYS A 19 19.50 19.30 -14.21
N ARG A 20 18.29 18.87 -13.84
CA ARG A 20 17.25 18.55 -14.83
C ARG A 20 16.74 19.87 -15.43
N ASN A 21 17.29 20.23 -16.58
CA ASN A 21 16.82 21.35 -17.39
C ASN A 21 15.43 21.03 -17.97
N PHE A 22 14.45 21.85 -17.61
CA PHE A 22 13.15 21.95 -18.27
C PHE A 22 13.37 22.55 -19.65
N SER A 23 13.21 21.75 -20.72
CA SER A 23 13.37 22.19 -22.11
C SER A 23 12.00 22.35 -22.76
N THR A 24 11.57 23.60 -22.93
CA THR A 24 10.49 23.97 -23.85
C THR A 24 11.10 24.20 -25.23
N LYS A 25 10.91 23.25 -26.14
CA LYS A 25 11.14 23.48 -27.57
C LYS A 25 9.90 23.07 -28.35
N VAL A 26 9.05 24.07 -28.62
CA VAL A 26 8.10 24.04 -29.73
C VAL A 26 8.89 24.40 -30.98
N SER A 27 8.98 23.45 -31.90
CA SER A 27 9.54 23.63 -33.24
C SER A 27 8.46 24.20 -34.15
N SER A 28 8.65 25.40 -34.69
CA SER A 28 7.88 25.88 -35.86
C SER A 28 8.85 26.15 -37.02
N SER A 29 8.58 25.48 -38.14
CA SER A 29 9.33 25.54 -39.38
C SER A 29 9.00 26.80 -40.19
N PHE A 30 10.04 27.61 -40.50
CA PHE A 30 10.38 28.34 -41.75
C PHE A 30 9.29 29.20 -42.51
N PRO A 31 9.64 30.03 -43.53
CA PRO A 31 9.95 31.46 -43.36
C PRO A 31 9.19 32.45 -44.30
N ALA A 32 9.30 33.75 -43.96
CA ALA A 32 9.30 34.97 -44.80
C ALA A 32 8.24 35.20 -45.92
N ILE A 33 7.49 36.30 -45.81
CA ILE A 33 7.21 37.25 -46.91
C ILE A 33 6.99 38.65 -46.32
N ASN A 34 7.65 39.63 -46.94
CA ASN A 34 7.72 41.04 -46.60
C ASN A 34 6.96 41.82 -47.68
N LYS A 35 6.02 42.72 -47.34
CA LYS A 35 5.68 43.93 -48.14
C LYS A 35 4.63 44.87 -47.49
N SER A 36 5.10 46.11 -47.31
CA SER A 36 4.51 47.46 -47.36
C SER A 36 3.04 47.74 -47.04
N ALA A 37 2.89 48.58 -46.01
CA ALA A 37 2.02 49.76 -45.89
C ALA A 37 1.12 50.13 -47.10
N GLY A 38 -0.19 50.10 -46.84
CA GLY A 38 -1.21 50.86 -47.56
C GLY A 38 -2.20 51.42 -46.55
N ARG A 39 -2.11 52.72 -46.27
CA ARG A 39 -3.09 53.47 -45.47
C ARG A 39 -4.42 53.55 -46.25
N SER A 40 -5.52 53.14 -45.64
CA SER A 40 -6.86 53.67 -45.98
C SER A 40 -7.60 53.99 -44.69
N ALA A 41 -7.77 55.29 -44.45
CA ALA A 41 -8.55 55.86 -43.38
C ALA A 41 -9.99 56.09 -43.86
N PHE A 42 -10.93 55.28 -43.37
CA PHE A 42 -12.40 55.51 -43.31
C PHE A 42 -12.94 54.18 -42.73
N VAL A 43 -13.48 54.04 -41.53
CA VAL A 43 -14.61 54.73 -40.89
C VAL A 43 -14.47 54.44 -39.39
N ARG A 44 -14.47 55.49 -38.56
CA ARG A 44 -14.89 55.37 -37.16
C ARG A 44 -16.41 55.27 -37.21
N ASP A 45 -16.99 54.24 -36.60
CA ASP A 45 -18.21 54.32 -35.77
C ASP A 45 -18.71 52.92 -35.39
N ALA A 46 -19.41 52.87 -34.26
CA ALA A 46 -20.14 51.74 -33.67
C ALA A 46 -19.34 50.72 -32.83
N LEU A 47 -19.01 51.13 -31.61
CA LEU A 47 -19.11 50.25 -30.44
C LEU A 47 -20.58 50.11 -30.04
N PRO A 48 -21.11 48.88 -29.91
CA PRO A 48 -22.11 48.56 -28.91
C PRO A 48 -21.50 47.63 -27.87
N GLY A 49 -21.46 48.12 -26.63
CA GLY A 49 -21.19 47.32 -25.46
C GLY A 49 -22.22 46.20 -25.27
N SER A 50 -21.86 45.27 -24.38
CA SER A 50 -22.59 44.06 -23.98
C SER A 50 -22.16 42.77 -24.69
N MET A 51 -20.92 42.34 -24.46
CA MET A 51 -20.66 40.90 -24.30
C MET A 51 -21.35 40.47 -22.99
N ARG A 52 -22.60 40.01 -23.08
CA ARG A 52 -23.24 39.25 -22.01
C ARG A 52 -22.50 37.92 -21.92
N VAL A 53 -21.57 37.84 -20.97
CA VAL A 53 -21.07 36.57 -20.44
C VAL A 53 -22.28 35.79 -19.97
N ALA A 54 -22.56 34.65 -20.59
CA ALA A 54 -23.58 33.73 -20.11
C ALA A 54 -23.21 33.32 -18.69
N ALA A 55 -24.01 33.73 -17.71
CA ALA A 55 -23.89 33.24 -16.34
C ALA A 55 -24.29 31.76 -16.37
N PHE A 56 -23.30 30.87 -16.40
CA PHE A 56 -23.53 29.48 -16.08
C PHE A 56 -24.06 29.43 -14.65
N HIS A 57 -25.32 29.05 -14.52
CA HIS A 57 -25.96 28.77 -13.25
C HIS A 57 -25.08 27.76 -12.50
N ALA A 58 -24.35 28.23 -11.49
CA ALA A 58 -23.71 27.38 -10.51
C ALA A 58 -24.83 26.65 -9.77
N SER A 59 -25.15 25.44 -10.22
CA SER A 59 -26.02 24.52 -9.48
C SER A 59 -25.45 24.41 -8.07
N GLY A 60 -26.30 24.68 -7.07
CA GLY A 60 -25.94 24.67 -5.67
C GLY A 60 -25.18 23.40 -5.30
N ARG A 61 -24.10 23.58 -4.54
CA ARG A 61 -23.21 22.54 -4.03
C ARG A 61 -23.95 21.69 -2.99
N GLN A 62 -24.84 20.82 -3.44
CA GLN A 62 -25.47 19.80 -2.61
C GLN A 62 -24.49 18.63 -2.50
N SER A 63 -24.03 18.35 -1.29
CA SER A 63 -23.22 17.19 -0.95
C SER A 63 -24.04 15.91 -1.15
N ILE A 64 -23.80 15.21 -2.26
CA ILE A 64 -24.59 14.03 -2.67
C ILE A 64 -24.29 12.79 -1.82
N LEU A 65 -23.22 12.76 -1.02
CA LEU A 65 -22.89 11.60 -0.19
C LEU A 65 -22.46 12.01 1.23
N PRO A 66 -22.94 11.30 2.27
CA PRO A 66 -22.42 11.48 3.62
C PRO A 66 -20.94 11.03 3.65
N PRO A 67 -20.08 11.72 4.42
CA PRO A 67 -18.65 11.37 4.51
C PRO A 67 -18.40 9.97 5.13
N LEU A 68 -17.14 9.48 5.10
CA LEU A 68 -16.71 8.17 5.66
C LEU A 68 -15.64 8.22 6.81
N PRO A 69 -15.86 7.63 8.01
CA PRO A 69 -15.19 8.06 9.26
C PRO A 69 -13.68 7.80 9.29
N ARG A 70 -12.86 8.62 9.97
CA ARG A 70 -11.42 8.35 10.20
C ARG A 70 -11.10 7.96 11.64
N GLU A 71 -9.93 7.33 11.75
CA GLU A 71 -9.52 6.37 12.77
C GLU A 71 -9.30 6.96 14.16
N PHE A 72 -9.94 6.33 15.16
CA PHE A 72 -9.75 6.62 16.58
C PHE A 72 -8.72 5.66 17.18
N SER A 73 -7.85 6.20 18.05
CA SER A 73 -7.00 5.41 18.94
C SER A 73 -7.87 4.50 19.82
N ALA A 74 -7.37 3.31 20.17
CA ALA A 74 -8.13 2.29 20.90
C ALA A 74 -8.69 2.78 22.24
N ILE A 75 -8.08 3.80 22.86
CA ILE A 75 -8.49 4.36 24.15
C ILE A 75 -9.67 5.35 23.99
N ASP A 76 -9.77 6.04 22.85
CA ASP A 76 -10.90 6.93 22.56
C ASP A 76 -12.18 6.17 22.18
N CYS A 77 -12.02 4.91 21.74
CA CYS A 77 -13.12 4.08 21.27
C CYS A 77 -14.13 3.72 22.39
N ILE A 78 -13.68 3.60 23.64
CA ILE A 78 -14.55 3.24 24.78
C ILE A 78 -15.39 4.45 25.23
N LEU A 79 -14.83 5.66 25.21
CA LEU A 79 -15.54 6.88 25.59
C LEU A 79 -16.48 7.38 24.47
N PHE A 80 -16.11 7.17 23.21
CA PHE A 80 -16.90 7.54 22.04
C PHE A 80 -18.15 6.67 21.84
N LEU A 81 -18.10 5.38 22.21
CA LEU A 81 -19.21 4.42 22.05
C LEU A 81 -20.44 4.73 22.92
N VAL A 82 -20.27 5.47 24.01
CA VAL A 82 -21.36 5.81 24.94
C VAL A 82 -22.01 7.16 24.60
N ALA A 83 -21.33 8.05 23.87
CA ALA A 83 -21.66 9.47 23.91
C ALA A 83 -22.25 10.10 22.63
N ASN A 84 -21.97 9.66 21.40
CA ASN A 84 -22.30 10.51 20.24
C ASN A 84 -22.84 9.81 19.00
N ASN A 85 -23.97 10.35 18.54
CA ASN A 85 -24.50 10.25 17.18
C ASN A 85 -23.40 10.64 16.18
N ILE A 86 -23.19 9.82 15.16
CA ILE A 86 -22.03 9.84 14.27
C ILE A 86 -22.10 11.06 13.34
N THR A 87 -21.60 12.22 13.78
CA THR A 87 -21.28 13.33 12.88
C THR A 87 -19.85 13.22 12.46
N GLU A 88 -19.65 13.05 11.17
CA GLU A 88 -18.36 12.72 10.63
C GLU A 88 -17.72 13.96 9.98
N HIS A 89 -16.57 14.35 10.53
CA HIS A 89 -15.82 15.53 10.14
C HIS A 89 -14.98 15.23 8.88
N ILE A 90 -15.27 15.91 7.78
CA ILE A 90 -14.36 15.95 6.62
C ILE A 90 -13.29 17.00 6.92
N ASP A 91 -12.07 16.55 7.13
CA ASP A 91 -10.90 17.43 7.10
C ASP A 91 -10.67 17.88 5.65
N GLY A 92 -11.19 19.06 5.29
CA GLY A 92 -10.90 19.74 4.02
C GLY A 92 -12.11 19.99 3.13
N THR A 93 -11.94 20.92 2.18
CA THR A 93 -12.90 21.22 1.11
C THR A 93 -12.73 20.23 -0.04
N SER A 94 -13.75 20.09 -0.92
CA SER A 94 -13.64 19.24 -2.13
C SER A 94 -12.49 19.61 -3.07
N ASN A 95 -11.89 20.80 -2.91
CA ASN A 95 -10.76 21.26 -3.71
C ASN A 95 -9.42 21.04 -2.99
N ASP A 96 -9.44 20.54 -1.75
CA ASP A 96 -8.22 20.30 -0.99
C ASP A 96 -7.63 18.95 -1.42
N ALA A 97 -6.32 18.94 -1.66
CA ALA A 97 -5.63 17.72 -2.04
C ALA A 97 -5.69 16.70 -0.90
N ALA A 98 -5.99 15.44 -1.24
CA ALA A 98 -5.99 14.36 -0.25
C ALA A 98 -4.60 14.30 0.44
N PRO A 99 -4.54 14.25 1.78
CA PRO A 99 -3.27 14.20 2.48
C PRO A 99 -2.56 12.90 2.13
N VAL A 100 -1.36 13.01 1.55
CA VAL A 100 -0.53 11.85 1.22
C VAL A 100 0.12 11.35 2.51
N PRO A 101 -0.16 10.10 2.94
CA PRO A 101 0.51 9.55 4.11
C PRO A 101 2.01 9.42 3.85
N LYS A 102 2.82 9.56 4.89
CA LYS A 102 4.28 9.39 4.77
C LYS A 102 4.57 7.96 4.32
N PRO A 103 5.40 7.76 3.28
CA PRO A 103 5.71 6.42 2.80
C PRO A 103 6.48 5.66 3.87
N SER A 104 6.08 4.41 4.13
CA SER A 104 6.85 3.48 4.95
C SER A 104 7.10 2.20 4.13
N PRO A 105 8.36 1.77 3.93
CA PRO A 105 8.66 0.56 3.16
C PRO A 105 8.05 -0.72 3.75
N SER A 106 7.82 -0.73 5.07
CA SER A 106 7.20 -1.85 5.78
C SER A 106 5.77 -2.14 5.33
N HIS A 107 4.98 -1.11 5.01
CA HIS A 107 3.59 -1.26 4.55
C HIS A 107 3.45 -1.47 3.04
N GLY A 108 4.56 -1.67 2.32
CA GLY A 108 4.53 -1.85 0.87
C GLY A 108 5.59 -2.85 0.43
N SER A 109 6.78 -2.35 0.08
CA SER A 109 7.81 -3.14 -0.60
C SER A 109 8.31 -4.32 0.22
N TYR A 110 8.51 -4.17 1.53
CA TYR A 110 9.03 -5.26 2.37
C TYR A 110 8.00 -6.37 2.57
N HIS A 111 6.75 -6.03 2.86
CA HIS A 111 5.69 -7.02 3.01
C HIS A 111 5.49 -7.82 1.72
N TRP A 112 5.42 -7.13 0.58
CA TRP A 112 5.30 -7.77 -0.72
C TRP A 112 6.46 -8.73 -1.02
N THR A 113 7.71 -8.27 -0.83
CA THR A 113 8.89 -9.10 -1.13
C THR A 113 8.96 -10.32 -0.22
N PHE A 114 8.63 -10.15 1.07
CA PHE A 114 8.59 -11.23 2.05
C PHE A 114 7.55 -12.30 1.71
N GLU A 115 6.31 -11.89 1.36
CA GLU A 115 5.27 -12.81 0.92
C GLU A 115 5.70 -13.63 -0.28
N ARG A 116 6.31 -12.98 -1.29
CA ARG A 116 6.75 -13.67 -2.50
C ARG A 116 7.89 -14.63 -2.20
N LEU A 117 8.82 -14.26 -1.31
CA LEU A 117 9.92 -15.13 -0.88
C LEU A 117 9.37 -16.40 -0.21
N ILE A 118 8.43 -16.27 0.71
CA ILE A 118 7.79 -17.43 1.36
C ILE A 118 7.03 -18.27 0.34
N ALA A 119 6.23 -17.65 -0.53
CA ALA A 119 5.46 -18.37 -1.54
C ALA A 119 6.37 -19.19 -2.48
N VAL A 120 7.47 -18.60 -2.95
CA VAL A 120 8.46 -19.31 -3.78
C VAL A 120 9.21 -20.38 -2.98
N GLY A 121 9.52 -20.11 -1.71
CA GLY A 121 10.20 -21.07 -0.83
C GLY A 121 9.37 -22.31 -0.49
N ILE A 122 8.04 -22.20 -0.44
CA ILE A 122 7.14 -23.34 -0.20
C ILE A 122 7.13 -24.32 -1.38
N ILE A 123 7.31 -23.85 -2.62
CA ILE A 123 7.26 -24.69 -3.82
C ILE A 123 8.20 -25.92 -3.71
N PRO A 124 9.53 -25.78 -3.52
CA PRO A 124 10.41 -26.93 -3.40
C PRO A 124 10.10 -27.78 -2.15
N LEU A 125 9.66 -27.17 -1.05
CA LEU A 125 9.30 -27.89 0.18
C LEU A 125 8.06 -28.78 -0.02
N THR A 126 7.11 -28.37 -0.85
CA THR A 126 5.93 -29.19 -1.19
C THR A 126 6.28 -30.35 -2.12
N VAL A 127 7.33 -30.22 -2.94
CA VAL A 127 7.78 -31.30 -3.84
C VAL A 127 8.65 -32.32 -3.09
N ALA A 128 9.41 -31.89 -2.09
CA ALA A 128 10.37 -32.73 -1.37
C ALA A 128 9.79 -34.07 -0.82
N PRO A 129 8.61 -34.13 -0.18
CA PRO A 129 8.04 -35.38 0.32
C PRO A 129 7.78 -36.42 -0.79
N PHE A 130 7.50 -35.98 -2.02
CA PHE A 130 7.25 -36.88 -3.15
C PHE A 130 8.51 -37.54 -3.68
N VAL A 131 9.68 -36.91 -3.48
CA VAL A 131 10.97 -37.44 -3.91
C VAL A 131 11.61 -38.28 -2.80
N SER A 132 11.52 -37.84 -1.53
CA SER A 132 12.11 -38.55 -0.40
C SER A 132 11.21 -39.62 0.21
N GLY A 133 9.91 -39.61 -0.08
CA GLY A 133 8.90 -40.53 0.45
C GLY A 133 8.43 -40.19 1.87
N SER A 134 9.33 -39.69 2.72
CA SER A 134 9.04 -39.06 4.02
C SER A 134 10.08 -37.97 4.28
N LEU A 135 9.68 -36.89 4.95
CA LEU A 135 10.62 -35.84 5.34
C LEU A 135 11.31 -36.19 6.67
N ASN A 136 12.50 -35.62 6.89
CA ASN A 136 13.06 -35.61 8.23
C ASN A 136 12.30 -34.57 9.08
N PRO A 137 12.26 -34.70 10.43
CA PRO A 137 11.47 -33.81 11.28
C PRO A 137 11.81 -32.32 11.10
N ALA A 138 13.07 -31.97 10.83
CA ALA A 138 13.48 -30.58 10.62
C ALA A 138 12.90 -29.99 9.32
N THR A 139 12.92 -30.77 8.24
CA THR A 139 12.35 -30.36 6.94
C THR A 139 10.83 -30.36 6.95
N ASP A 140 10.20 -31.26 7.69
CA ASP A 140 8.75 -31.28 7.87
C ASP A 140 8.28 -30.08 8.70
N ALA A 141 8.96 -29.79 9.82
CA ALA A 141 8.75 -28.59 10.60
C ALA A 141 8.96 -27.30 9.78
N LEU A 142 9.96 -27.26 8.88
CA LEU A 142 10.19 -26.13 8.00
C LEU A 142 9.05 -25.94 6.99
N LEU A 143 8.56 -27.02 6.38
CA LEU A 143 7.38 -27.00 5.51
C LEU A 143 6.16 -26.48 6.27
N CYS A 144 5.91 -27.01 7.46
CA CYS A 144 4.81 -26.62 8.33
C CYS A 144 4.88 -25.15 8.74
N ALA A 145 6.04 -24.67 9.16
CA ALA A 145 6.25 -23.27 9.52
C ALA A 145 6.05 -22.33 8.33
N ALA A 146 6.56 -22.69 7.16
CA ALA A 146 6.40 -21.88 5.95
C ALA A 146 4.91 -21.79 5.55
N ILE A 147 4.19 -22.92 5.55
CA ILE A 147 2.74 -22.96 5.29
C ILE A 147 1.97 -22.12 6.31
N LEU A 148 2.31 -22.23 7.61
CA LEU A 148 1.65 -21.47 8.67
C LEU A 148 1.81 -19.96 8.47
N ILE A 149 3.04 -19.49 8.21
CA ILE A 149 3.32 -18.06 7.99
C ILE A 149 2.63 -17.57 6.70
N HIS A 150 2.71 -18.34 5.61
CA HIS A 150 2.04 -17.99 4.35
C HIS A 150 0.52 -17.86 4.52
N SER A 151 -0.07 -18.80 5.27
CA SER A 151 -1.50 -18.80 5.56
C SER A 151 -1.89 -17.62 6.45
N HIS A 152 -1.08 -17.28 7.47
CA HIS A 152 -1.34 -16.11 8.32
C HIS A 152 -1.45 -14.82 7.51
N ILE A 153 -0.48 -14.56 6.64
CA ILE A 153 -0.45 -13.34 5.82
C ILE A 153 -1.59 -13.32 4.79
N GLY A 154 -1.90 -14.49 4.21
CA GLY A 154 -3.03 -14.65 3.29
C GLY A 154 -4.37 -14.33 3.96
N PHE A 155 -4.60 -14.87 5.16
CA PHE A 155 -5.81 -14.56 5.93
C PHE A 155 -5.86 -13.12 6.43
N GLU A 156 -4.71 -12.53 6.79
CA GLU A 156 -4.63 -11.11 7.14
C GLU A 156 -5.09 -10.23 5.96
N SER A 157 -4.65 -10.56 4.74
CA SER A 157 -5.08 -9.88 3.51
C SER A 157 -6.59 -10.01 3.28
N CYS A 158 -7.15 -11.21 3.43
CA CYS A 158 -8.60 -11.44 3.36
C CYS A 158 -9.38 -10.58 4.38
N ILE A 159 -8.88 -10.45 5.61
CA ILE A 159 -9.53 -9.62 6.63
C ILE A 159 -9.47 -8.13 6.25
N ILE A 160 -8.33 -7.67 5.72
CA ILE A 160 -8.15 -6.28 5.31
C ILE A 160 -9.12 -5.91 4.18
N ASP A 161 -9.27 -6.78 3.18
CA ASP A 161 -10.06 -6.54 1.98
C ASP A 161 -11.57 -6.63 2.22
N TYR A 162 -12.02 -7.60 3.01
CA TYR A 162 -13.45 -7.89 3.16
C TYR A 162 -14.09 -7.31 4.43
N ILE A 163 -13.30 -6.95 5.45
CA ILE A 163 -13.82 -6.44 6.73
C ILE A 163 -13.37 -4.99 6.94
N PRO A 164 -14.14 -4.00 6.46
CA PRO A 164 -13.73 -2.59 6.51
C PRO A 164 -13.68 -2.06 7.95
N GLN A 165 -12.55 -1.49 8.34
CA GLN A 165 -12.30 -0.96 9.69
C GLN A 165 -13.29 0.12 10.12
N LYS A 166 -13.67 1.00 9.18
CA LYS A 166 -14.55 2.15 9.45
C LYS A 166 -16.00 1.73 9.74
N ARG A 167 -16.48 0.70 9.04
CA ARG A 167 -17.89 0.26 9.12
C ARG A 167 -18.10 -0.81 10.21
N LEU A 168 -17.13 -1.70 10.38
CA LEU A 168 -17.23 -2.85 11.29
C LEU A 168 -16.00 -2.97 12.20
N PRO A 169 -15.69 -1.96 13.04
CA PRO A 169 -14.47 -1.95 13.86
C PRO A 169 -14.43 -3.12 14.86
N LYS A 170 -15.57 -3.45 15.48
CA LYS A 170 -15.66 -4.56 16.45
C LYS A 170 -15.40 -5.92 15.80
N THR A 171 -16.05 -6.17 14.66
CA THR A 171 -15.86 -7.40 13.87
C THR A 171 -14.43 -7.50 13.39
N ARG A 172 -13.84 -6.42 12.87
CA ARG A 172 -12.44 -6.41 12.45
C ARG A 172 -11.50 -6.77 13.59
N THR A 173 -11.67 -6.16 14.77
CA THR A 173 -10.87 -6.48 15.96
C THR A 173 -10.99 -7.94 16.38
N LEU A 174 -12.20 -8.52 16.34
CA LEU A 174 -12.41 -9.94 16.64
C LEU A 174 -11.60 -10.84 15.70
N PHE A 175 -11.71 -10.64 14.39
CA PHE A 175 -10.97 -11.45 13.41
C PHE A 175 -9.46 -11.19 13.47
N TRP A 176 -9.05 -9.95 13.77
CA TRP A 176 -7.64 -9.56 13.90
C TRP A 176 -6.94 -10.31 15.05
N TRP A 177 -7.60 -10.39 16.21
CA TRP A 177 -7.10 -11.16 17.36
C TRP A 177 -7.34 -12.65 17.20
N GLY A 178 -8.47 -13.04 16.61
CA GLY A 178 -8.80 -14.43 16.30
C GLY A 178 -7.76 -15.08 15.39
N LEU A 179 -7.29 -14.38 14.35
CA LEU A 179 -6.24 -14.87 13.45
C LEU A 179 -4.92 -15.10 14.20
N ARG A 180 -4.52 -14.18 15.08
CA ARG A 180 -3.31 -14.32 15.91
C ARG A 180 -3.43 -15.50 16.88
N GLY A 181 -4.56 -15.62 17.56
CA GLY A 181 -4.85 -16.74 18.45
C GLY A 181 -4.83 -18.08 17.70
N ALA A 182 -5.49 -18.16 16.55
CA ALA A 182 -5.48 -19.33 15.68
C ALA A 182 -4.06 -19.69 15.21
N THR A 183 -3.25 -18.70 14.86
CA THR A 183 -1.87 -18.94 14.39
C THR A 183 -0.98 -19.50 15.49
N VAL A 184 -1.11 -18.99 16.71
CA VAL A 184 -0.40 -19.56 17.88
C VAL A 184 -0.91 -20.97 18.17
N LEU A 185 -2.22 -21.18 18.16
CA LEU A 185 -2.82 -22.49 18.41
C LEU A 185 -2.36 -23.53 17.38
N VAL A 186 -2.38 -23.20 16.09
CA VAL A 186 -1.88 -24.09 15.04
C VAL A 186 -0.37 -24.29 15.17
N GLY A 187 0.39 -23.25 15.51
CA GLY A 187 1.83 -23.38 15.77
C GLY A 187 2.15 -24.36 16.90
N VAL A 188 1.41 -24.30 18.01
CA VAL A 188 1.53 -25.26 19.12
C VAL A 188 1.12 -26.67 18.67
N GLY A 189 0.01 -26.80 17.94
CA GLY A 189 -0.44 -28.09 17.42
C GLY A 189 0.58 -28.74 16.48
N LEU A 190 1.18 -27.96 15.58
CA LEU A 190 2.26 -28.43 14.70
C LEU A 190 3.51 -28.81 15.50
N TYR A 191 3.89 -28.03 16.51
CA TYR A 191 5.02 -28.36 17.38
C TYR A 191 4.81 -29.70 18.11
N GLU A 192 3.62 -29.91 18.69
CA GLU A 192 3.27 -31.17 19.35
C GLU A 192 3.24 -32.34 18.36
N PHE A 193 2.71 -32.14 17.16
CA PHE A 193 2.63 -33.19 16.14
C PHE A 193 4.01 -33.61 15.59
N GLU A 194 4.95 -32.66 15.47
CA GLU A 194 6.33 -32.95 15.06
C GLU A 194 7.20 -33.51 16.19
N THR A 195 6.93 -33.13 17.45
CA THR A 195 7.78 -33.52 18.59
C THR A 195 7.32 -34.82 19.25
N ASN A 196 6.01 -35.02 19.39
CA ASN A 196 5.42 -36.11 20.16
C ASN A 196 4.63 -37.11 19.31
N ASP A 197 4.43 -36.83 18.01
CA ASP A 197 3.74 -37.71 17.06
C ASP A 197 4.64 -37.98 15.83
N VAL A 198 4.04 -38.47 14.75
CA VAL A 198 4.73 -39.01 13.57
C VAL A 198 5.18 -37.95 12.55
N GLY A 199 4.79 -36.69 12.74
CA GLY A 199 5.02 -35.59 11.78
C GLY A 199 3.96 -35.48 10.68
N VAL A 200 3.79 -34.27 10.15
CA VAL A 200 2.70 -33.90 9.22
C VAL A 200 2.73 -34.71 7.93
N THR A 201 3.89 -34.87 7.31
CA THR A 201 3.98 -35.60 6.03
C THR A 201 3.66 -37.08 6.15
N GLU A 202 4.16 -37.75 7.20
CA GLU A 202 3.83 -39.15 7.48
C GLU A 202 2.38 -39.32 7.96
N GLY A 203 1.85 -38.36 8.73
CA GLY A 203 0.43 -38.33 9.10
C GLY A 203 -0.49 -38.29 7.88
N ILE A 204 -0.23 -37.38 6.92
CA ILE A 204 -0.99 -37.27 5.67
C ILE A 204 -0.91 -38.57 4.86
N LYS A 205 0.28 -39.17 4.77
CA LYS A 205 0.50 -40.43 4.05
C LYS A 205 -0.30 -41.60 4.63
N ARG A 206 -0.44 -41.66 5.96
CA ARG A 206 -1.27 -42.67 6.65
C ARG A 206 -2.76 -42.43 6.38
N ILE A 207 -3.21 -41.17 6.47
CA ILE A 207 -4.60 -40.78 6.18
C ILE A 207 -4.99 -41.15 4.73
N TRP A 208 -4.07 -40.98 3.78
CA TRP A 208 -4.34 -41.31 2.37
C TRP A 208 -4.53 -42.80 2.09
N ARG A 209 -4.04 -43.68 2.98
CA ARG A 209 -4.16 -45.14 2.86
C ARG A 209 -5.22 -45.74 3.80
N ALA A 210 -5.88 -44.90 4.61
CA ALA A 210 -6.98 -45.30 5.49
C ALA A 210 -8.27 -45.54 4.67
#